data_AF-X1D3E9-F1
#
_entry.id   AF-X1D3E9-F1
#
_cell.length_a   1.000
_cell.length_b   1.000
_cell.length_c   1.000
_cell.angle_alpha   90.00
_cell.angle_beta   90.00
_cell.angle_gamma   90.00
#
_symmetry.space_group_name_H-M   'P 1'
#
loop_
_entity.id
_entity.type
_entity.pdbx_description
1 polymer ?
#
loop_
_entity_poly.entity_id
_entity_poly.type
_entity_poly.pdbx_seq_one_letter_code
_entity_poly.pdbx_strand_id
1 'polypeptide(L)' 'MNKGDKYTLVRKRILDWYKENKRDYPWRKSISLYQILITEIFLQKTIALNVKNIYNDFFTKYKDFSTIDNADITKLQI' A
#
# COMPACT_ATOMS: atom_id res chain seq x y z
N MET A 1 32.03 -16.75 -7.60
CA MET A 1 31.18 -15.59 -7.26
C MET A 1 31.29 -15.33 -5.77
N ASN A 2 31.75 -14.15 -5.38
CA ASN A 2 31.72 -13.73 -3.97
C ASN A 2 30.27 -13.55 -3.52
N LYS A 3 29.98 -13.71 -2.22
CA LYS A 3 28.61 -13.56 -1.67
C LYS A 3 27.96 -12.23 -2.10
N GLY A 4 28.73 -11.14 -2.19
CA GLY A 4 28.28 -9.83 -2.66
C GLY A 4 27.75 -9.83 -4.10
N ASP A 5 28.37 -10.58 -5.00
CA ASP A 5 27.97 -10.67 -6.41
C ASP A 5 26.60 -11.35 -6.56
N LYS A 6 26.30 -12.32 -5.69
CA LYS A 6 25.02 -13.03 -5.69
C LYS A 6 23.86 -12.11 -5.29
N TYR A 7 24.03 -11.26 -4.28
CA TYR A 7 22.97 -10.33 -3.85
C TYR A 7 22.70 -9.26 -4.90
N THR A 8 23.75 -8.73 -5.54
CA THR A 8 23.62 -7.77 -6.64
C THR A 8 22.87 -8.36 -7.82
N LEU A 9 23.17 -9.61 -8.20
CA LEU A 9 22.49 -10.31 -9.28
C LEU A 9 20.99 -10.52 -8.98
N VAL A 10 20.66 -10.99 -7.78
CA VAL A 10 19.26 -11.21 -7.37
C VAL A 10 18.48 -9.89 -7.34
N ARG A 11 19.06 -8.85 -6.73
CA ARG A 11 18.44 -7.50 -6.69
C ARG A 11 18.15 -6.98 -8.09
N LYS A 12 19.13 -7.07 -9.01
CA LYS A 12 18.96 -6.62 -10.39
C LYS A 12 17.80 -7.36 -11.08
N ARG A 13 17.77 -8.68 -10.98
CA ARG A 13 16.71 -9.51 -11.59
C ARG A 13 15.32 -9.18 -11.04
N ILE A 14 15.18 -8.99 -9.72
CA ILE A 14 13.90 -8.62 -9.11
C ILE A 14 13.44 -7.25 -9.61
N LEU A 15 14.35 -6.27 -9.68
CA LEU A 15 14.03 -4.92 -10.14
C LEU A 15 13.67 -4.89 -11.62
N ASP A 16 14.37 -5.64 -12.46
CA ASP A 16 14.06 -5.72 -13.89
C ASP A 16 12.70 -6.39 -14.13
N TRP A 17 12.40 -7.49 -13.44
CA TRP A 17 11.06 -8.10 -13.48
C TRP A 17 9.97 -7.14 -13.01
N TYR A 18 10.21 -6.38 -11.93
CA TYR A 18 9.23 -5.44 -11.38
C TYR A 18 8.87 -4.32 -12.36
N LYS A 19 9.81 -3.85 -13.20
CA LYS A 19 9.52 -2.80 -14.20
C LYS A 19 8.41 -3.22 -15.16
N GLU A 20 8.41 -4.49 -15.56
CA GLU A 20 7.47 -5.03 -16.55
C GLU A 20 6.21 -5.63 -15.90
N ASN A 21 6.32 -6.21 -14.70
CA ASN A 21 5.29 -7.05 -14.10
C ASN A 21 4.61 -6.44 -12.86
N LYS A 22 4.93 -5.18 -12.50
CA LYS A 22 4.30 -4.54 -11.34
C LYS A 22 2.78 -4.49 -11.51
N ARG A 23 2.07 -4.91 -10.46
CA ARG A 23 0.63 -4.65 -10.33
C ARG A 23 0.36 -3.16 -10.10
N ASP A 24 -0.61 -2.59 -10.80
CA ASP A 24 -1.03 -1.20 -10.57
C ASP A 24 -2.10 -1.14 -9.46
N TYR A 25 -1.70 -0.59 -8.32
CA TYR A 25 -2.57 -0.32 -7.19
C TYR A 25 -2.46 1.17 -6.82
N PRO A 26 -3.57 1.82 -6.44
CA PRO A 26 -3.61 3.27 -6.27
C PRO A 26 -2.64 3.77 -5.18
N TRP A 27 -2.48 3.03 -4.08
CA TRP A 27 -1.52 3.39 -3.01
C TRP A 27 -0.06 3.42 -3.46
N ARG A 28 0.32 2.71 -4.55
CA ARG A 28 1.70 2.74 -5.08
C ARG A 28 2.07 4.08 -5.72
N LYS A 29 1.10 4.97 -5.91
CA LYS A 29 1.31 6.33 -6.45
C LYS A 29 1.30 7.39 -5.35
N SER A 30 0.98 7.02 -4.10
CA SER A 30 0.92 7.96 -2.98
C SER A 30 2.28 8.16 -2.32
N ILE A 31 2.55 9.40 -1.90
CA ILE A 31 3.70 9.77 -1.05
C ILE A 31 3.26 10.21 0.36
N SER A 32 1.96 10.15 0.65
CA SER A 32 1.42 10.53 1.96
C SER A 32 1.67 9.42 2.98
N LEU A 33 2.38 9.74 4.07
CA LEU A 33 2.65 8.80 5.16
C LEU A 33 1.35 8.25 5.76
N TYR A 34 0.32 9.08 5.87
CA TYR A 34 -1.01 8.67 6.34
C TYR A 34 -1.62 7.61 5.41
N GLN A 35 -1.67 7.89 4.11
CA GLN A 35 -2.25 6.96 3.15
C GLN A 35 -1.47 5.65 3.08
N ILE A 36 -0.14 5.72 3.09
CA ILE A 36 0.74 4.54 3.11
C ILE A 36 0.45 3.71 4.37
N LEU A 37 0.49 4.31 5.56
CA LEU A 37 0.30 3.58 6.82
C LEU A 37 -1.06 2.89 6.89
N ILE A 38 -2.15 3.61 6.62
CA ILE A 38 -3.50 3.05 6.71
C ILE A 38 -3.70 1.94 5.67
N THR A 39 -3.15 2.10 4.45
CA THR A 39 -3.21 1.04 3.44
C THR A 39 -2.48 -0.22 3.89
N GLU A 40 -1.29 -0.09 4.48
CA GLU A 40 -0.55 -1.24 5.01
C GLU A 40 -1.33 -1.96 6.11
N ILE A 41 -2.03 -1.21 6.99
CA ILE A 41 -2.92 -1.80 8.00
C ILE A 41 -4.06 -2.59 7.32
N PHE A 42 -4.68 -2.06 6.26
CA PHE A 42 -5.72 -2.78 5.54
C PHE A 42 -5.21 -4.03 4.82
N LEU A 43 -4.01 -3.95 4.21
CA LEU A 43 -3.39 -5.08 3.52
C LEU A 43 -3.00 -6.23 4.47
N GLN A 44 -2.85 -5.97 5.77
CA GLN A 44 -2.69 -7.01 6.78
C GLN A 44 -3.99 -7.73 7.14
N LYS A 45 -5.15 -7.09 6.92
CA LYS A 45 -6.47 -7.61 7.30
C LYS A 45 -7.20 -8.29 6.14
N THR A 46 -6.91 -7.89 4.91
CA THR A 46 -7.61 -8.40 3.72
C THR A 46 -6.72 -8.39 2.48
N ILE A 47 -7.17 -9.06 1.42
CA ILE A 47 -6.48 -9.10 0.13
C ILE A 47 -6.47 -7.72 -0.57
N ALA A 48 -5.43 -7.49 -1.37
CA ALA A 48 -5.25 -6.22 -2.10
C ALA A 48 -6.44 -5.84 -3.01
N LEU A 49 -7.18 -6.82 -3.54
CA LEU A 49 -8.38 -6.52 -4.35
C LEU A 49 -9.44 -5.76 -3.54
N ASN A 50 -9.68 -6.17 -2.29
CA ASN A 50 -10.66 -5.53 -1.42
C ASN A 50 -10.19 -4.12 -1.03
N VAL A 51 -8.90 -3.96 -0.69
CA VAL A 51 -8.32 -2.65 -0.39
C VAL A 51 -8.44 -1.70 -1.59
N LYS A 52 -8.19 -2.20 -2.81
CA LYS A 52 -8.34 -1.41 -4.05
C LYS A 52 -9.75 -0.87 -4.22
N ASN A 53 -10.77 -1.66 -3.90
CA ASN A 53 -12.17 -1.27 -4.08
C ASN A 53 -12.58 -0.13 -3.13
N ILE A 54 -12.04 -0.09 -1.91
CA ILE A 54 -12.40 0.94 -0.91
C ILE A 54 -11.45 2.14 -0.88
N TYR A 55 -10.28 2.04 -1.52
CA TYR A 55 -9.17 2.99 -1.35
C TYR A 55 -9.58 4.45 -1.58
N ASN A 56 -10.18 4.75 -2.74
CA ASN A 56 -10.50 6.12 -3.12
C ASN A 56 -11.58 6.71 -2.21
N ASP A 57 -12.63 5.94 -1.90
CA ASP A 57 -13.74 6.40 -1.08
C ASP A 57 -13.28 6.63 0.36
N PHE A 58 -12.47 5.73 0.90
CA PHE A 58 -11.92 5.84 2.24
C PHE A 58 -11.08 7.11 2.39
N PHE A 59 -10.10 7.33 1.51
CA PHE A 59 -9.21 8.49 1.61
C PHE A 59 -9.85 9.82 1.17
N THR A 60 -10.98 9.78 0.48
CA THR A 60 -11.81 10.97 0.23
C THR A 60 -12.56 11.39 1.50
N LYS A 61 -13.07 10.41 2.24
CA LYS A 61 -13.85 10.61 3.48
C LYS A 61 -12.98 10.89 4.69
N TYR A 62 -11.88 10.16 4.83
CA TYR A 62 -10.91 10.25 5.91
C TYR A 62 -9.57 10.71 5.30
N LYS A 63 -9.33 12.02 5.35
CA LYS A 63 -8.19 12.65 4.67
C LYS A 63 -6.90 12.60 5.49
N ASP A 64 -7.02 12.48 6.80
CA ASP A 64 -5.94 12.47 7.77
C ASP A 64 -6.34 11.75 9.07
N PHE A 65 -5.41 11.64 10.01
CA PHE A 65 -5.66 11.00 11.31
C PHE A 65 -6.75 11.73 12.11
N SER A 66 -6.83 13.05 12.04
CA SER A 66 -7.83 13.84 12.76
C SER A 66 -9.25 13.51 12.28
N THR A 67 -9.45 13.32 10.98
CA THR A 67 -10.75 12.93 10.43
C THR A 67 -11.17 11.51 10.82
N ILE A 68 -10.21 10.60 11.06
CA ILE A 68 -10.49 9.27 11.61
C ILE A 68 -10.84 9.37 13.09
N ASP A 69 -10.07 10.13 13.87
CA ASP A 69 -10.27 10.30 15.31
C ASP A 69 -11.65 10.87 15.65
N ASN A 70 -12.14 11.79 14.82
CA ASN A 70 -13.49 12.36 14.96
C ASN A 70 -14.60 11.51 14.30
N ALA A 71 -14.26 10.38 13.69
CA ALA A 71 -15.26 9.54 13.03
C ALA A 71 -16.03 8.70 14.05
N ASP A 72 -17.32 8.51 13.79
CA ASP A 72 -18.08 7.49 14.48
C ASP A 72 -17.47 6.11 14.21
N ILE A 73 -17.11 5.39 15.28
CA ILE A 73 -16.47 4.06 15.22
C ILE A 73 -17.30 3.06 14.41
N THR A 74 -18.64 3.20 14.42
CA THR A 74 -19.53 2.34 13.62
C THR A 74 -19.34 2.52 12.12
N LYS A 75 -18.89 3.71 11.69
CA LYS A 75 -18.61 4.04 10.29
C LYS A 75 -17.20 3.67 9.83
N LEU A 76 -16.35 3.19 10.74
CA LEU A 76 -14.98 2.74 10.48
C LEU A 76 -14.86 1.22 10.33
N GLN A 77 -15.96 0.48 10.50
CA GLN A 77 -15.98 -0.96 10.29
C GLN A 77 -15.93 -1.28 8.79
N ILE A 78 -14.97 -2.12 8.41
CA ILE A 78 -14.73 -2.62 7.05
C ILE A 78 -15.24 -4.05 6.97
#